data_AF-V8G7T3-F1
#
_entry.id   AF-V8G7T3-F1
#
_cell.length_a   1.000
_cell.length_b   1.000
_cell.length_c   1.000
_cell.angle_alpha   90.00
_cell.angle_beta   90.00
_cell.angle_gamma   90.00
#
_symmetry.space_group_name_H-M   'P 1'
#
loop_
_entity.id
_entity.type
_entity.pdbx_description
1 polymer ?
#
loop_
_entity_poly.entity_id
_entity_poly.type
_entity_poly.pdbx_seq_one_letter_code
_entity_poly.pdbx_strand_id
1 'polypeptide(L)'
;MLKSSCKGELSDQYAPNPVEWVDPWGWSGWRLRKAMEAVDIFRPLGTWRNVWQTHHLIPQQVWKKHRKFFNEIGMKGREFGKDGWRNGLYMPSSQQDAIKSQRALFHRGSHNKYNARVDRRVEQIKNDYERNLQGGMCEDKAKGLARDAIQNLQDELRDRLSSSHKGVGSPVRLS
;
A
#
# COMPACT_ATOMS: atom_id res chain seq x y z
N MET A 1 -39.64 -52.01 1.64
CA MET A 1 -38.77 -52.02 2.84
C MET A 1 -37.54 -51.18 2.49
N LEU A 2 -37.34 -49.94 3.00
CA LEU A 2 -36.79 -49.57 4.33
C LEU A 2 -35.47 -50.32 4.63
N LYS A 3 -34.30 -49.74 4.94
CA LYS A 3 -33.89 -48.40 5.41
C LYS A 3 -32.33 -48.27 5.36
N SER A 4 -31.85 -47.01 5.55
CA SER A 4 -30.57 -46.58 6.16
C SER A 4 -29.25 -46.71 5.35
N SER A 5 -28.26 -45.80 5.45
CA SER A 5 -28.11 -44.52 6.17
C SER A 5 -26.86 -43.74 5.67
N CYS A 6 -26.96 -42.43 5.84
CA CYS A 6 -26.06 -41.28 5.70
C CYS A 6 -24.55 -41.36 6.08
N LYS A 7 -23.79 -40.59 5.27
CA LYS A 7 -22.86 -39.47 5.59
C LYS A 7 -21.35 -39.69 5.78
N GLY A 8 -20.63 -38.66 5.31
CA GLY A 8 -19.21 -38.35 5.50
C GLY A 8 -18.68 -37.48 4.35
N GLU A 9 -19.35 -36.37 3.99
CA GLU A 9 -18.84 -34.99 4.17
C GLU A 9 -17.45 -34.75 3.55
N LEU A 10 -17.46 -34.12 2.36
CA LEU A 10 -16.32 -33.40 1.80
C LEU A 10 -15.94 -32.29 2.79
N SER A 11 -14.77 -32.40 3.42
CA SER A 11 -14.26 -31.33 4.25
C SER A 11 -13.75 -30.20 3.35
N ASP A 12 -14.64 -29.25 3.05
CA ASP A 12 -14.23 -27.89 2.69
C ASP A 12 -13.43 -27.33 3.87
N GLN A 13 -12.11 -27.55 3.87
CA GLN A 13 -11.22 -26.85 4.78
C GLN A 13 -11.14 -25.40 4.34
N TYR A 14 -12.03 -24.63 4.95
CA TYR A 14 -11.92 -23.20 5.17
C TYR A 14 -10.46 -22.88 5.53
N ALA A 15 -9.72 -22.23 4.62
CA ALA A 15 -8.40 -21.72 4.92
C ALA A 15 -8.54 -20.71 6.08
N PRO A 16 -7.90 -20.92 7.25
CA PRO A 16 -7.97 -19.94 8.32
C PRO A 16 -7.26 -18.66 7.90
N ASN A 17 -8.05 -17.62 7.59
CA ASN A 17 -7.61 -16.28 7.22
C ASN A 17 -6.57 -15.74 8.23
N PRO A 18 -5.30 -15.49 7.84
CA PRO A 18 -4.34 -14.91 8.74
C PRO A 18 -4.46 -13.38 8.65
N VAL A 19 -5.51 -12.86 9.29
CA VAL A 19 -5.80 -11.44 9.58
C VAL A 19 -5.40 -10.49 8.44
N GLU A 20 -6.04 -10.65 7.28
CA GLU A 20 -6.30 -9.52 6.41
C GLU A 20 -7.23 -8.57 7.16
N TRP A 21 -6.89 -7.29 7.27
CA TRP A 21 -7.94 -6.28 7.37
C TRP A 21 -8.68 -6.30 6.04
N VAL A 22 -9.69 -7.16 5.98
CA VAL A 22 -10.71 -7.18 4.95
C VAL A 22 -11.49 -5.88 5.14
N ASP A 23 -11.18 -4.90 4.31
CA ASP A 23 -12.17 -3.92 3.87
C ASP A 23 -13.41 -4.74 3.43
N PRO A 24 -14.61 -4.55 4.02
CA PRO A 24 -15.79 -5.38 3.77
C PRO A 24 -16.20 -5.54 2.30
N TRP A 25 -15.58 -4.78 1.39
CA TRP A 25 -15.78 -4.82 -0.05
C TRP A 25 -14.62 -5.46 -0.84
N GLY A 26 -13.55 -5.94 -0.20
CA GLY A 26 -12.51 -6.80 -0.80
C GLY A 26 -11.66 -6.18 -1.93
N TRP A 27 -11.69 -4.86 -2.14
CA TRP A 27 -11.21 -4.25 -3.40
C TRP A 27 -9.90 -3.45 -3.32
N SER A 28 -9.33 -3.23 -2.14
CA SER A 28 -8.23 -2.27 -2.00
C SER A 28 -6.83 -2.84 -2.22
N GLY A 29 -6.46 -3.96 -1.60
CA GLY A 29 -5.11 -4.53 -1.72
C GLY A 29 -4.91 -5.43 -2.94
N TRP A 30 -5.97 -6.08 -3.42
CA TRP A 30 -5.89 -7.06 -4.52
C TRP A 30 -5.48 -6.43 -5.84
N ARG A 31 -6.08 -5.28 -6.22
CA ARG A 31 -5.74 -4.59 -7.47
C ARG A 31 -4.30 -4.13 -7.48
N LEU A 32 -3.84 -3.58 -6.36
CA LEU A 32 -2.44 -3.18 -6.19
C LEU A 32 -1.50 -4.38 -6.30
N ARG A 33 -1.81 -5.49 -5.62
CA ARG A 33 -1.06 -6.73 -5.73
C ARG A 33 -0.95 -7.20 -7.18
N LYS A 34 -2.07 -7.26 -7.92
CA LYS A 34 -2.07 -7.65 -9.34
C LYS A 34 -1.31 -6.68 -10.24
N ALA A 35 -1.26 -5.40 -9.89
CA ALA A 35 -0.42 -4.43 -10.61
C ALA A 35 1.07 -4.69 -10.35
N MET A 36 1.46 -4.93 -9.09
CA MET A 36 2.84 -5.24 -8.70
C MET A 36 3.34 -6.55 -9.31
N GLU A 37 2.55 -7.63 -9.22
CA GLU A 37 2.91 -8.93 -9.79
C GLU A 37 3.00 -8.90 -11.32
N ALA A 38 2.29 -7.98 -11.99
CA ALA A 38 2.37 -7.84 -13.45
C ALA A 38 3.67 -7.17 -13.94
N VAL A 39 4.48 -6.65 -13.02
CA VAL A 39 5.82 -6.09 -13.28
C VAL A 39 6.88 -6.80 -12.44
N ASP A 40 6.64 -8.09 -12.15
CA ASP A 40 7.55 -8.99 -11.43
C ASP A 40 7.91 -8.59 -9.98
N ILE A 41 7.12 -7.70 -9.36
CA ILE A 41 7.23 -7.40 -7.94
C ILE A 41 6.33 -8.39 -7.17
N PHE A 42 6.91 -9.54 -6.86
CA PHE A 42 6.20 -10.61 -6.16
C PHE A 42 6.22 -10.46 -4.64
N ARG A 43 5.14 -10.92 -4.00
CA ARG A 43 5.08 -11.03 -2.55
C ARG A 43 6.17 -12.00 -2.09
N PRO A 44 7.03 -11.64 -1.12
CA PRO A 44 8.03 -12.57 -0.62
C PRO A 44 7.36 -13.83 -0.06
N LEU A 45 8.01 -14.97 -0.25
CA LEU A 45 7.53 -16.24 0.30
C LEU A 45 7.44 -16.14 1.83
N GLY A 46 6.28 -16.47 2.35
CA GLY A 46 6.01 -16.54 3.79
C GLY A 46 5.69 -17.98 4.19
N THR A 47 5.91 -18.32 5.46
CA THR A 47 5.24 -19.49 6.06
C THR A 47 3.76 -19.17 6.27
N TRP A 48 2.92 -20.17 6.58
CA TRP A 48 1.53 -19.96 7.01
C TRP A 48 1.38 -18.89 8.13
N ARG A 49 2.46 -18.63 8.89
CA ARG A 49 2.54 -17.64 9.96
C ARG A 49 3.23 -16.32 9.56
N ASN A 50 3.85 -16.23 8.37
CA ASN A 50 4.54 -15.03 7.89
C ASN A 50 3.71 -14.34 6.80
N VAL A 51 2.75 -13.50 7.18
CA VAL A 51 1.86 -12.86 6.20
C VAL A 51 2.48 -11.54 5.75
N TRP A 52 3.08 -11.50 4.56
CA TRP A 52 3.41 -10.21 3.93
C TRP A 52 2.12 -9.54 3.45
N GLN A 53 1.94 -8.28 3.81
CA GLN A 53 0.78 -7.48 3.45
C GLN A 53 1.13 -6.52 2.32
N THR A 54 0.20 -6.36 1.38
CA THR A 54 0.32 -5.32 0.34
C THR A 54 -0.01 -3.98 0.96
N HIS A 55 0.91 -3.02 0.90
CA HIS A 55 0.77 -1.70 1.49
C HIS A 55 0.83 -0.61 0.42
N HIS A 56 -0.12 0.33 0.47
CA HIS A 56 -0.08 1.54 -0.34
C HIS A 56 0.88 2.55 0.28
N LEU A 57 1.80 3.09 -0.52
CA LEU A 57 2.72 4.15 -0.10
C LEU A 57 1.97 5.45 0.16
N ILE A 58 1.18 5.92 -0.80
CA ILE A 58 0.18 6.96 -0.52
C ILE A 58 -1.11 6.26 -0.08
N PRO A 59 -1.54 6.38 1.19
CA PRO A 59 -2.68 5.66 1.71
C PRO A 59 -3.95 5.99 0.94
N GLN A 60 -4.84 5.01 0.80
CA GLN A 60 -6.08 5.17 0.05
C GLN A 60 -6.96 6.32 0.55
N GLN A 61 -6.96 6.59 1.86
CA GLN A 61 -7.68 7.73 2.44
C GLN A 61 -7.11 9.07 1.94
N VAL A 62 -5.78 9.19 1.88
CA VAL A 62 -5.09 10.38 1.32
C VAL A 62 -5.36 10.48 -0.18
N TRP A 63 -5.29 9.37 -0.92
CA TRP A 63 -5.63 9.34 -2.34
C TRP A 63 -7.07 9.78 -2.59
N LYS A 64 -8.02 9.32 -1.78
CA LYS A 64 -9.44 9.68 -1.88
C LYS A 64 -9.65 11.17 -1.59
N LYS A 65 -8.99 11.72 -0.57
CA LYS A 65 -9.05 13.15 -0.23
C LYS A 65 -8.57 14.02 -1.40
N HIS A 66 -7.44 13.64 -2.02
CA HIS A 66 -6.78 14.41 -3.08
C HIS A 66 -7.10 13.94 -4.50
N ARG A 67 -8.19 13.17 -4.69
CA ARG A 67 -8.51 12.50 -5.96
C ARG A 67 -8.53 13.46 -7.16
N LYS A 68 -9.09 14.66 -6.99
CA LYS A 68 -9.16 15.67 -8.06
C LYS A 68 -7.77 16.07 -8.53
N PHE A 69 -6.91 16.47 -7.59
CA PHE A 69 -5.52 16.82 -7.85
C PHE A 69 -4.77 15.67 -8.53
N PHE A 70 -4.83 14.44 -7.99
CA PHE A 70 -4.17 13.28 -8.60
C PHE A 70 -4.63 13.03 -10.05
N ASN A 71 -5.93 13.13 -10.32
CA ASN A 71 -6.46 12.96 -11.67
C ASN A 71 -5.96 14.07 -12.63
N GLU A 72 -5.92 15.31 -12.14
CA GLU A 72 -5.50 16.50 -12.89
C GLU A 72 -4.04 16.44 -13.32
N ILE A 73 -3.15 15.98 -12.44
CA ILE A 73 -1.72 15.78 -12.76
C ILE A 73 -1.44 14.44 -13.47
N GLY A 74 -2.48 13.64 -13.74
CA GLY A 74 -2.36 12.39 -14.50
C GLY A 74 -1.84 11.18 -13.71
N MET A 75 -1.98 11.15 -12.39
CA MET A 75 -1.66 9.97 -11.55
C MET A 75 -2.78 8.92 -11.66
N LYS A 76 -2.74 8.14 -12.75
CA LYS A 76 -3.77 7.15 -13.10
C LYS A 76 -3.17 5.85 -13.67
N GLY A 77 -4.02 4.86 -13.89
CA GLY A 77 -3.64 3.60 -14.52
C GLY A 77 -2.90 2.62 -13.60
N ARG A 78 -2.34 1.57 -14.20
CA ARG A 78 -1.69 0.45 -13.48
C ARG A 78 -0.29 0.76 -12.96
N GLU A 79 0.32 1.85 -13.41
CA GLU A 79 1.62 2.31 -12.93
C GLU A 79 1.45 3.39 -11.86
N PHE A 80 0.89 4.53 -12.22
CA PHE A 80 0.85 5.73 -11.38
C PHE A 80 -0.45 5.92 -10.58
N GLY A 81 -1.46 5.08 -10.79
CA GLY A 81 -2.74 5.22 -10.09
C GLY A 81 -2.69 4.81 -8.61
N LYS A 82 -3.82 5.00 -7.92
CA LYS A 82 -4.00 4.57 -6.50
C LYS A 82 -3.55 3.14 -6.29
N ASP A 83 -4.01 2.24 -7.15
CA ASP A 83 -3.69 0.81 -7.12
C ASP A 83 -2.63 0.45 -8.17
N GLY A 84 -1.81 1.43 -8.58
CA GLY A 84 -0.70 1.23 -9.49
C GLY A 84 0.54 0.72 -8.75
N TRP A 85 1.38 -0.04 -9.45
CA TRP A 85 2.53 -0.72 -8.83
C TRP A 85 3.54 0.24 -8.21
N ARG A 86 3.69 1.48 -8.73
CA ARG A 86 4.54 2.52 -8.12
C ARG A 86 4.01 3.01 -6.78
N ASN A 87 2.74 2.78 -6.46
CA ASN A 87 2.16 3.11 -5.16
C ASN A 87 2.18 1.93 -4.18
N GLY A 88 2.88 0.83 -4.48
CA GLY A 88 2.88 -0.39 -3.69
C GLY A 88 4.22 -0.80 -3.08
N LEU A 89 4.13 -1.49 -1.95
CA LEU A 89 5.22 -2.22 -1.28
C LEU A 89 4.64 -3.40 -0.49
N TYR A 90 5.38 -4.50 -0.39
CA TYR A 90 5.07 -5.56 0.58
C TYR A 90 5.73 -5.28 1.93
N MET A 91 4.96 -5.34 3.01
CA MET A 91 5.44 -5.17 4.38
C MET A 91 5.18 -6.42 5.24
N PRO A 92 6.05 -6.74 6.22
CA PRO A 92 5.76 -7.77 7.20
C PRO A 92 4.50 -7.43 8.01
N SER A 93 3.68 -8.42 8.37
CA SER A 93 2.47 -8.21 9.19
C SER A 93 2.72 -8.20 10.70
N SER A 94 3.87 -8.70 11.12
CA SER A 94 4.22 -8.86 12.53
C SER A 94 5.66 -8.43 12.81
N GLN A 95 5.93 -8.13 14.08
CA GLN A 95 7.29 -7.85 14.53
C GLN A 95 8.23 -9.04 14.30
N GLN A 96 7.74 -10.27 14.53
CA GLN A 96 8.51 -11.50 14.31
C GLN A 96 8.90 -11.64 12.84
N ASP A 97 7.99 -11.35 11.92
CA ASP A 97 8.28 -11.39 10.48
C ASP A 97 9.26 -10.31 10.07
N ALA A 98 9.12 -9.10 10.64
CA ALA A 98 10.07 -8.03 10.40
C ALA A 98 11.49 -8.37 10.88
N ILE A 99 11.64 -9.06 12.02
CA ILE A 99 12.94 -9.59 12.46
C ILE A 99 13.48 -10.59 11.43
N LYS A 100 12.68 -11.60 11.04
CA LYS A 100 13.09 -12.64 10.08
C LYS A 100 13.46 -12.06 8.72
N SER A 101 12.75 -11.04 8.26
CA SER A 101 12.99 -10.37 6.98
C SER A 101 13.95 -9.19 7.08
N GLN A 102 14.59 -8.97 8.24
CA GLN A 102 15.48 -7.84 8.52
C GLN A 102 14.88 -6.47 8.16
N ARG A 103 13.58 -6.28 8.36
CA ARG A 103 12.88 -5.00 8.17
C ARG A 103 12.75 -4.25 9.49
N ALA A 104 12.97 -2.95 9.49
CA ALA A 104 12.81 -2.12 10.67
C ALA A 104 11.33 -1.85 11.01
N LEU A 105 10.43 -2.01 10.04
CA LEU A 105 9.01 -1.68 10.17
C LEU A 105 8.11 -2.86 9.79
N PHE A 106 6.97 -2.95 10.45
CA PHE A 106 5.89 -3.89 10.10
C PHE A 106 4.53 -3.20 10.11
N HIS A 107 3.56 -3.78 9.40
CA HIS A 107 2.22 -3.26 9.25
C HIS A 107 1.21 -4.09 10.04
N ARG A 108 0.44 -3.46 10.94
CA ARG A 108 -0.72 -4.08 11.57
C ARG A 108 -1.83 -3.05 11.75
N GLY A 109 -2.93 -3.19 11.01
CA GLY A 109 -4.12 -2.33 11.13
C GLY A 109 -3.91 -0.86 10.78
N SER A 110 -4.76 0.01 11.34
CA SER A 110 -4.74 1.44 11.05
C SER A 110 -3.46 2.14 11.51
N HIS A 111 -3.07 3.19 10.77
CA HIS A 111 -1.84 3.97 10.90
C HIS A 111 -2.14 5.47 10.65
N ASN A 112 -2.98 6.05 11.51
CA ASN A 112 -3.48 7.43 11.38
C ASN A 112 -2.36 8.49 11.36
N LYS A 113 -1.26 8.29 12.10
CA LYS A 113 -0.14 9.25 12.10
C LYS A 113 0.61 9.19 10.79
N TYR A 114 0.77 8.01 10.20
CA TYR A 114 1.30 7.85 8.85
C TYR A 114 0.42 8.56 7.82
N ASN A 115 -0.90 8.32 7.86
CA ASN A 115 -1.85 9.00 6.97
C ASN A 115 -1.72 10.52 7.07
N ALA A 116 -1.71 11.08 8.27
CA ALA A 116 -1.56 12.52 8.47
C ALA A 116 -0.21 13.07 7.97
N ARG A 117 0.89 12.31 8.11
CA ARG A 117 2.20 12.72 7.59
C ARG A 117 2.21 12.73 6.05
N VAL A 118 1.69 11.68 5.41
CA VAL A 118 1.63 11.61 3.95
C VAL A 118 0.67 12.66 3.39
N ASP A 119 -0.48 12.86 4.03
CA ASP A 119 -1.45 13.89 3.66
C ASP A 119 -0.83 15.28 3.61
N ARG A 120 -0.08 15.67 4.65
CA ARG A 120 0.61 16.97 4.67
C ARG A 120 1.59 17.14 3.51
N ARG A 121 2.31 16.08 3.13
CA ARG A 121 3.26 16.13 2.01
C ARG A 121 2.53 16.25 0.66
N VAL A 122 1.43 15.51 0.47
CA VAL A 122 0.59 15.64 -0.73
C VAL A 122 -0.03 17.04 -0.82
N GLU A 123 -0.51 17.59 0.30
CA GLU A 123 -1.05 18.96 0.37
C GLU A 123 0.00 20.00 -0.02
N GLN A 124 1.25 19.86 0.45
CA GLN A 124 2.35 20.74 0.06
C GLN A 124 2.58 20.71 -1.46
N ILE A 125 2.67 19.52 -2.06
CA ILE A 125 2.88 19.37 -3.51
C ILE A 125 1.70 19.97 -4.30
N LYS A 126 0.46 19.76 -3.82
CA LYS A 126 -0.74 20.37 -4.41
C LYS A 126 -0.68 21.90 -4.35
N ASN A 127 -0.30 22.48 -3.22
CA ASN A 127 -0.18 23.92 -3.07
C ASN A 127 0.92 24.49 -3.97
N ASP A 128 2.04 23.78 -4.14
CA ASP A 128 3.11 24.17 -5.07
C ASP A 128 2.61 24.17 -6.53
N TYR A 129 1.84 23.15 -6.91
CA TYR A 129 1.17 23.08 -8.21
C TYR A 129 0.24 24.29 -8.43
N GLU A 130 -0.64 24.59 -7.48
CA GLU A 130 -1.57 25.72 -7.56
C GLU A 130 -0.84 27.08 -7.63
N ARG A 131 0.23 27.25 -6.85
CA ARG A 131 1.07 28.45 -6.89
C ARG A 131 1.79 28.62 -8.23
N ASN A 132 2.29 27.53 -8.81
CA ASN A 132 2.92 27.57 -10.14
C ASN A 132 1.94 28.05 -11.21
N LEU A 133 0.70 27.54 -11.20
CA LEU A 133 -0.34 27.98 -12.12
C LEU A 133 -0.70 29.46 -11.91
N GLN A 134 -0.88 29.89 -10.66
CA GLN A 134 -1.16 31.30 -10.32
C GLN A 134 -0.03 32.24 -10.74
N GLY A 135 1.22 31.76 -10.68
CA GLY A 135 2.40 32.47 -11.16
C GLY A 135 2.56 32.51 -12.68
N GLY A 136 1.59 32.00 -13.44
CA GLY A 136 1.61 32.01 -14.92
C GLY A 136 2.46 30.90 -15.54
N MET A 137 2.86 29.87 -14.77
CA MET A 137 3.53 28.72 -15.35
C MET A 137 2.59 27.97 -16.29
N CYS A 138 3.10 27.56 -17.46
CA CYS A 138 2.37 26.68 -18.38
C CYS A 138 1.86 25.42 -17.66
N GLU A 139 0.60 25.09 -17.88
CA GLU A 139 -0.12 24.01 -17.18
C GLU A 139 0.59 22.66 -17.32
N ASP A 140 1.07 22.31 -18.51
CA ASP A 140 1.77 21.03 -18.75
C ASP A 140 3.06 20.93 -17.95
N LYS A 141 3.81 22.04 -17.82
CA LYS A 141 5.01 22.11 -16.99
C LYS A 141 4.65 21.96 -15.50
N ALA A 142 3.62 22.65 -15.04
CA ALA A 142 3.16 22.55 -13.66
C ALA A 142 2.70 21.14 -13.30
N LYS A 143 1.95 20.47 -14.19
CA LYS A 143 1.54 19.06 -14.04
C LYS A 143 2.73 18.11 -14.01
N GLY A 144 3.71 18.32 -14.89
CA GLY A 144 4.95 17.55 -14.92
C GLY A 144 5.69 17.61 -13.57
N LEU A 145 5.96 18.82 -13.08
CA LEU A 145 6.62 19.03 -11.78
C LEU A 145 5.86 18.39 -10.62
N ALA A 146 4.53 18.52 -10.60
CA ALA A 146 3.70 17.93 -9.55
C ALA A 146 3.72 16.39 -9.60
N ARG A 147 3.70 15.80 -10.80
CA ARG A 147 3.81 14.35 -11.00
C ARG A 147 5.16 13.83 -10.52
N ASP A 148 6.24 14.51 -10.87
CA ASP A 148 7.59 14.14 -10.44
C ASP A 148 7.72 14.22 -8.91
N ALA A 149 7.17 15.27 -8.30
CA ALA A 149 7.16 15.41 -6.84
C ALA A 149 6.37 14.28 -6.14
N ILE A 150 5.23 13.85 -6.69
CA ILE A 150 4.49 12.70 -6.14
C ILE A 150 5.27 11.39 -6.30
N GLN A 151 5.94 11.18 -7.43
CA GLN A 151 6.77 9.99 -7.64
C GLN A 151 7.96 9.97 -6.67
N ASN A 152 8.63 11.11 -6.48
CA ASN A 152 9.71 11.25 -5.49
C ASN A 152 9.20 10.97 -4.07
N LEU A 153 8.01 11.46 -3.71
CA LEU A 153 7.37 11.12 -2.45
C LEU A 153 7.14 9.61 -2.32
N GLN A 154 6.68 8.92 -3.37
CA GLN A 154 6.50 7.46 -3.34
C GLN A 154 7.84 6.75 -3.12
N ASP A 155 8.89 7.16 -3.79
CA ASP A 155 10.22 6.55 -3.67
C ASP A 155 10.80 6.75 -2.26
N GLU A 156 10.72 7.95 -1.70
CA GLU A 156 11.11 8.22 -0.31
C GLU A 156 10.31 7.39 0.71
N LEU A 157 8.99 7.26 0.49
CA LEU A 157 8.15 6.45 1.36
C LEU A 157 8.53 4.96 1.25
N ARG A 158 8.85 4.48 0.05
CA ARG A 158 9.31 3.11 -0.17
C ARG A 158 10.62 2.86 0.56
N ASP A 159 11.60 3.74 0.42
CA ASP A 159 12.90 3.61 1.10
C ASP A 159 12.72 3.60 2.62
N ARG A 160 11.91 4.52 3.14
CA ARG A 160 11.62 4.57 4.59
C ARG A 160 10.93 3.30 5.07
N LEU A 161 9.87 2.85 4.39
CA LEU A 161 9.06 1.71 4.82
C LEU A 161 9.77 0.37 4.62
N SER A 162 10.71 0.30 3.68
CA SER A 162 11.52 -0.88 3.41
C SER A 162 12.86 -0.87 4.16
N SER A 163 13.13 0.16 4.97
CA SER A 163 14.38 0.28 5.73
C SER A 163 14.75 -0.98 6.52
N SER A 164 16.04 -1.31 6.50
CA SER A 164 16.58 -2.51 7.14
C SER A 164 16.67 -2.35 8.65
N HIS A 165 16.45 -3.44 9.36
CA HIS A 165 16.66 -3.51 10.80
C HIS A 165 18.17 -3.57 11.11
N LYS A 166 18.70 -2.55 11.81
CA LYS A 166 20.13 -2.42 12.12
C LYS A 166 20.60 -3.28 13.32
N GLY A 167 19.79 -4.22 13.79
CA GLY A 167 20.11 -5.10 14.92
C GLY A 167 20.09 -4.43 16.31
N VAL A 168 19.81 -3.12 16.38
CA VAL A 168 19.66 -2.37 17.63
C VAL A 168 18.18 -2.01 17.81
N GLY A 169 17.60 -2.41 18.94
CA GLY A 169 16.17 -2.21 19.24
C GLY A 169 15.26 -3.26 18.60
N SER A 170 13.94 -3.12 18.77
CA SER A 170 12.94 -3.99 18.14
C SER A 170 12.33 -3.33 16.90
N PRO A 171 11.95 -4.07 15.84
CA PRO A 171 11.16 -3.51 14.75
C PRO A 171 9.89 -2.85 15.24
N VAL A 172 9.56 -1.71 14.63
CA VAL A 172 8.48 -0.84 15.10
C VAL A 172 7.24 -1.01 14.22
N ARG A 173 6.06 -1.02 14.84
CA ARG A 173 4.79 -1.00 14.11
C ARG A 173 4.62 0.35 13.41
N LEU A 174 4.23 0.33 12.14
CA LEU A 174 3.84 1.54 11.44
C LEU A 174 2.65 2.21 12.16
N SER A 175 2.82 3.48 12.54
CA SER A 175 1.80 4.31 13.20
C SER A 175 1.49 5.58 12.41
#